data_AF-A0A837IL23-F1
#
_entry.id   AF-A0A837IL23-F1
#
_cell.length_a   1.000
_cell.length_b   1.000
_cell.length_c   1.000
_cell.angle_alpha   90.00
_cell.angle_beta   90.00
_cell.angle_gamma   90.00
#
_symmetry.space_group_name_H-M   'P 1'
#
loop_
_entity.id
_entity.type
_entity.pdbx_description
1 polymer ?
#
loop_
_entity_poly.entity_id
_entity_poly.type
_entity_poly.pdbx_seq_one_letter_code
_entity_poly.pdbx_strand_id
1 'polypeptide(L)'
;MIGIYCPYQFTHPTKRPFKQLAMYVKSEQRSGDYLVNYNGRAHHLWESKYYGIPAPIYVPGKPLPLYVGTAQMTPQDTISSLPARISGRLGVISSEPAERISLPGYRLIEVQRFGELSVSWWR
;
A
#
# COMPACT_ATOMS: atom_id res chain seq x y z
N MET A 1 -4.06 35.49 2.44
CA MET A 1 -3.76 34.68 1.24
C MET A 1 -5.07 34.02 0.83
N ILE A 2 -5.71 34.50 -0.24
CA ILE A 2 -7.04 34.03 -0.66
C ILE A 2 -6.81 32.82 -1.57
N GLY A 3 -7.20 31.62 -1.12
CA GLY A 3 -7.10 30.41 -1.92
C GLY A 3 -8.08 30.45 -3.07
N ILE A 4 -7.58 30.57 -4.30
CA ILE A 4 -8.39 30.45 -5.51
C ILE A 4 -8.80 28.99 -5.64
N TYR A 5 -10.08 28.70 -5.46
CA TYR A 5 -10.69 27.40 -5.70
C TYR A 5 -10.76 27.18 -7.22
N CYS A 6 -10.16 26.11 -7.75
CA CYS A 6 -10.24 25.75 -9.17
C CYS A 6 -11.33 24.68 -9.38
N PRO A 7 -12.50 25.01 -9.96
CA PRO A 7 -13.60 24.06 -10.14
C PRO A 7 -13.24 22.85 -11.01
N TYR A 8 -12.24 23.00 -11.87
CA TYR A 8 -11.75 21.96 -12.76
C TYR A 8 -11.22 20.73 -12.01
N GLN A 9 -10.52 20.92 -10.88
CA GLN A 9 -9.97 19.82 -10.09
C GLN A 9 -11.05 19.01 -9.37
N PHE A 10 -12.22 19.61 -9.09
CA PHE A 10 -13.35 18.92 -8.46
C PHE A 10 -14.14 18.06 -9.45
N THR A 11 -14.22 18.50 -10.71
CA THR A 11 -14.93 17.77 -11.77
C THR A 11 -14.03 16.82 -12.55
N HIS A 12 -12.71 17.01 -12.48
CA HIS A 12 -11.70 16.18 -13.14
C HIS A 12 -10.61 15.72 -12.14
N PRO A 13 -10.98 15.01 -11.07
CA PRO A 13 -9.99 14.51 -10.12
C PRO A 13 -9.05 13.55 -10.83
N THR A 14 -7.76 13.87 -10.83
CA THR A 14 -6.73 12.95 -11.35
C THR A 14 -6.58 11.81 -10.34
N LYS A 15 -7.17 10.65 -10.65
CA LYS A 15 -7.02 9.46 -9.82
C LYS A 15 -5.57 8.97 -9.89
N ARG A 16 -5.00 8.59 -8.74
CA ARG A 16 -3.70 7.92 -8.68
C ARG A 16 -3.73 6.65 -9.55
N PRO A 17 -2.61 6.25 -10.18
CA PRO A 17 -2.56 5.14 -11.14
C PRO A 17 -2.63 3.75 -10.47
N PHE A 18 -3.47 3.57 -9.46
CA PHE A 18 -3.57 2.31 -8.71
C PHE A 18 -4.05 1.15 -9.59
N LYS A 19 -4.83 1.42 -10.64
CA LYS A 19 -5.22 0.39 -11.62
C LYS A 19 -4.00 -0.27 -12.27
N GLN A 20 -3.00 0.53 -12.67
CA GLN A 20 -1.78 0.04 -13.31
C GLN A 20 -0.94 -0.77 -12.32
N LEU A 21 -0.83 -0.27 -11.09
CA LEU A 21 -0.21 -0.98 -9.98
C LEU A 21 -0.87 -2.34 -9.74
N ALA A 22 -2.20 -2.38 -9.67
CA ALA A 22 -2.96 -3.59 -9.45
C ALA A 22 -2.78 -4.61 -10.58
N MET A 23 -2.74 -4.14 -11.83
CA MET A 23 -2.44 -5.00 -12.98
C MET A 23 -1.05 -5.61 -12.88
N TYR A 24 -0.03 -4.81 -12.54
CA TYR A 24 1.34 -5.29 -12.35
C TYR A 24 1.45 -6.31 -11.20
N VAL A 25 0.84 -6.03 -10.05
CA VAL A 25 0.85 -6.97 -8.92
C VAL A 25 0.24 -8.30 -9.33
N LYS A 26 -0.90 -8.28 -10.01
CA LYS A 26 -1.57 -9.51 -10.48
C LYS A 26 -0.75 -10.29 -11.51
N SER A 27 0.05 -9.62 -12.33
CA SER A 27 0.91 -10.30 -13.32
C SER A 27 2.21 -10.84 -12.71
N GLU A 28 2.75 -10.20 -11.67
CA GLU A 28 4.07 -10.53 -11.11
C GLU A 28 4.00 -11.36 -9.82
N GLN A 29 2.87 -11.35 -9.11
CA GLN A 29 2.71 -12.09 -7.86
C GLN A 29 2.83 -13.60 -8.09
N ARG A 30 3.64 -14.26 -7.26
CA ARG A 30 3.91 -15.70 -7.32
C ARG A 30 3.27 -16.42 -6.13
N SER A 31 3.11 -17.73 -6.27
CA SER A 31 2.67 -18.57 -5.14
C SER A 31 3.63 -18.43 -3.95
N GLY A 32 3.08 -18.18 -2.77
CA GLY A 32 3.85 -17.95 -1.54
C GLY A 32 4.30 -16.51 -1.31
N ASP A 33 4.10 -15.60 -2.27
CA ASP A 33 4.28 -14.16 -2.04
C ASP A 33 3.19 -13.64 -1.09
N TYR A 34 3.58 -12.72 -0.21
CA TYR A 34 2.66 -12.05 0.72
C TYR A 34 2.65 -10.55 0.44
N LEU A 35 1.48 -9.92 0.46
CA LEU A 35 1.34 -8.49 0.13
C LEU A 35 0.88 -7.70 1.34
N VAL A 36 1.38 -6.48 1.50
CA VAL A 36 0.95 -5.54 2.54
C VAL A 36 0.84 -4.12 1.98
N ASN A 37 -0.08 -3.37 2.56
CA ASN A 37 -0.12 -1.91 2.43
C ASN A 37 0.77 -1.31 3.52
N TYR A 38 1.79 -0.54 3.13
CA TYR A 38 2.63 0.16 4.11
C TYR A 38 1.89 1.38 4.65
N ASN A 39 1.84 1.52 5.97
CA ASN A 39 1.25 2.67 6.62
C ASN A 39 2.23 3.86 6.67
N GLY A 40 2.57 4.40 5.49
CA GLY A 40 3.33 5.64 5.34
C GLY A 40 2.39 6.85 5.23
N ARG A 41 2.67 7.74 4.27
CA ARG A 41 1.80 8.90 3.93
C ARG A 41 0.33 8.57 3.68
N ALA A 42 0.04 7.39 3.10
CA ALA A 42 -1.30 6.89 2.87
C ALA A 42 -1.26 5.37 2.74
N HIS A 43 -2.17 4.67 3.41
CA HIS A 43 -2.45 3.26 3.16
C HIS A 43 -3.41 3.13 1.97
N HIS A 44 -3.25 2.09 1.15
CA HIS A 44 -4.11 1.84 -0.02
C HIS A 44 -5.05 0.65 0.18
N LEU A 45 -5.55 0.47 1.40
CA LEU A 45 -6.42 -0.65 1.77
C LEU A 45 -7.66 -0.73 0.88
N TRP A 46 -8.33 0.39 0.65
CA TRP A 46 -9.59 0.44 -0.09
C TRP A 46 -9.39 0.15 -1.57
N GLU A 47 -8.33 0.70 -2.16
CA GLU A 47 -7.93 0.39 -3.52
C GLU A 47 -7.53 -1.08 -3.66
N SER A 48 -6.73 -1.62 -2.73
CA SER A 48 -6.40 -3.05 -2.71
C SER A 48 -7.66 -3.92 -2.64
N LYS A 49 -8.62 -3.62 -1.76
CA LYS A 49 -9.91 -4.33 -1.70
C LYS A 49 -10.69 -4.23 -3.01
N TYR A 50 -10.82 -3.03 -3.56
CA TYR A 50 -11.54 -2.79 -4.82
C TYR A 50 -10.95 -3.60 -5.99
N TYR A 51 -9.63 -3.74 -6.06
CA TYR A 51 -8.96 -4.54 -7.09
C TYR A 51 -8.77 -6.01 -6.71
N GLY A 52 -9.22 -6.47 -5.53
CA GLY A 52 -9.09 -7.85 -5.08
C GLY A 52 -7.65 -8.27 -4.75
N ILE A 53 -6.84 -7.35 -4.24
CA ILE A 53 -5.48 -7.62 -3.76
C ILE A 53 -5.54 -7.86 -2.25
N PRO A 54 -5.19 -9.05 -1.75
CA PRO A 54 -5.20 -9.35 -0.32
C PRO A 54 -3.97 -8.74 0.37
N ALA A 55 -4.02 -7.42 0.61
CA ALA A 55 -2.95 -6.64 1.21
C ALA A 55 -3.42 -5.89 2.46
N PRO A 56 -3.37 -6.52 3.66
CA PRO A 56 -3.66 -5.81 4.89
C PRO A 56 -2.66 -4.68 5.14
N ILE A 57 -3.03 -3.72 5.97
CA ILE A 57 -2.14 -2.64 6.38
C ILE A 57 -1.15 -3.20 7.40
N TYR A 58 0.14 -3.06 7.12
CA TYR A 58 1.19 -3.33 8.09
C TYR A 58 1.36 -2.13 9.02
N VAL A 59 1.10 -2.35 10.31
CA VAL A 59 1.12 -1.32 11.36
C VAL A 59 2.03 -1.79 12.50
N PRO A 60 3.36 -1.65 12.36
CA PRO A 60 4.29 -2.03 13.42
C PRO A 60 4.11 -1.11 14.63
N GLY A 61 3.70 -1.68 15.76
CA GLY A 61 3.59 -0.95 17.02
C GLY A 61 2.19 -0.42 17.30
N LYS A 62 2.01 0.91 17.21
CA LYS A 62 0.80 1.59 17.70
C LYS A 62 -0.37 1.46 16.71
N PRO A 63 -1.63 1.40 17.20
CA PRO A 63 -2.81 1.36 16.35
C PRO A 63 -2.89 2.56 15.39
N LEU A 64 -3.56 2.37 14.25
CA LEU A 64 -3.85 3.47 13.34
C LEU A 64 -4.67 4.55 14.06
N PRO A 65 -4.39 5.84 13.82
CA PRO A 65 -5.22 6.89 14.37
C PRO A 65 -6.64 6.79 13.80
N LEU A 66 -7.65 7.04 14.64
CA LEU A 66 -9.05 6.85 14.26
C LEU A 66 -9.50 7.97 13.31
N TYR A 67 -9.81 7.62 12.07
CA TYR A 67 -10.39 8.50 11.05
C TYR A 67 -11.57 7.81 10.36
N VAL A 68 -12.32 8.53 9.52
CA VAL A 68 -13.51 7.99 8.84
C VAL A 68 -13.21 6.69 8.07
N GLY A 69 -12.03 6.60 7.46
CA GLY A 69 -11.58 5.40 6.75
C GLY A 69 -11.27 4.21 7.65
N THR A 70 -10.86 4.43 8.90
CA THR A 70 -10.54 3.34 9.83
C THR A 70 -11.78 2.76 10.49
N ALA A 71 -12.88 3.51 10.55
CA ALA A 71 -14.15 3.06 11.13
C ALA A 71 -14.79 1.90 10.36
N GLN A 72 -14.48 1.75 9.06
CA GLN A 72 -15.00 0.67 8.21
C GLN A 72 -14.04 -0.54 8.14
N MET A 73 -12.93 -0.52 8.88
CA MET A 73 -11.95 -1.60 8.88
C MET A 73 -12.38 -2.74 9.81
N THR A 74 -12.01 -3.96 9.43
CA THR A 74 -12.14 -5.14 10.29
C THR A 74 -10.78 -5.52 10.89
N PRO A 75 -10.73 -6.38 11.92
CA PRO A 75 -9.46 -6.85 12.49
C PRO A 75 -8.52 -7.52 11.46
N GLN A 76 -9.06 -8.05 10.35
CA GLN A 76 -8.28 -8.69 9.29
C GLN A 76 -7.61 -7.68 8.34
N ASP A 77 -8.01 -6.40 8.39
CA ASP A 77 -7.45 -5.36 7.53
C ASP A 77 -6.11 -4.82 8.02
N THR A 78 -5.68 -5.19 9.22
CA THR A 78 -4.41 -4.78 9.80
C THR A 78 -3.62 -5.96 10.31
N ILE A 79 -2.31 -5.88 10.18
CA ILE A 79 -1.38 -6.78 10.86
C ILE A 79 -0.35 -5.95 11.63
N SER A 80 -0.07 -6.36 12.87
CA SER A 80 0.95 -5.73 13.73
C SER A 80 2.34 -6.34 13.54
N SER A 81 2.38 -7.55 12.97
CA SER A 81 3.60 -8.31 12.69
C SER A 81 3.50 -8.95 11.32
N LEU A 82 4.64 -9.01 10.62
CA LEU A 82 4.74 -9.76 9.38
C LEU A 82 4.78 -11.26 9.69
N PRO A 83 4.28 -12.12 8.78
CA PRO A 83 4.39 -13.56 8.95
C PRO A 83 5.85 -13.99 9.22
N ALA A 84 6.07 -14.85 10.21
CA ALA A 84 7.41 -15.30 10.61
C ALA A 84 8.15 -16.06 9.50
N ARG A 85 7.40 -16.66 8.56
CA ARG A 85 7.93 -17.29 7.35
C ARG A 85 7.04 -16.92 6.17
N ILE A 86 7.63 -16.27 5.18
CA ILE A 86 7.03 -16.06 3.86
C ILE A 86 7.78 -17.00 2.91
N SER A 87 7.05 -17.85 2.19
CA SER A 87 7.67 -18.84 1.28
C SER A 87 8.22 -18.17 0.01
N GLY A 88 7.61 -17.06 -0.40
CA GLY A 88 8.03 -16.24 -1.54
C GLY A 88 8.69 -14.93 -1.12
N ARG A 89 8.18 -13.82 -1.66
CA ARG A 89 8.61 -12.45 -1.41
C ARG A 89 7.55 -11.71 -0.60
N LEU A 90 7.97 -10.69 0.14
CA LEU A 90 7.08 -9.69 0.71
C LEU A 90 6.90 -8.54 -0.29
N GLY A 91 5.71 -8.36 -0.83
CA GLY A 91 5.36 -7.22 -1.66
C GLY A 91 4.75 -6.10 -0.82
N VAL A 92 5.25 -4.88 -0.98
CA VAL A 92 4.88 -3.73 -0.17
C VAL A 92 4.39 -2.62 -1.07
N ILE A 93 3.10 -2.31 -0.94
CA ILE A 93 2.43 -1.23 -1.66
C ILE A 93 2.56 0.05 -0.82
N SER A 94 3.12 1.10 -1.40
CA SER A 94 3.40 2.33 -0.66
C SER A 94 3.33 3.59 -1.54
N SER A 95 3.00 4.72 -0.92
CA SER A 95 3.22 6.07 -1.50
C SER A 95 4.54 6.71 -1.06
N GLU A 96 5.31 6.01 -0.22
CA GLU A 96 6.62 6.47 0.22
C GLU A 96 7.74 5.92 -0.67
N PRO A 97 8.86 6.64 -0.80
CA PRO A 97 10.06 6.08 -1.39
C PRO A 97 10.45 4.77 -0.70
N ALA A 98 10.77 3.74 -1.47
CA ALA A 98 11.13 2.42 -0.94
C ALA A 98 12.31 2.49 0.03
N GLU A 99 13.18 3.47 -0.14
CA GLU A 99 14.36 3.75 0.70
C GLU A 99 13.99 4.24 2.12
N ARG A 100 12.75 4.71 2.33
CA ARG A 100 12.22 5.13 3.64
C ARG A 100 11.41 4.04 4.34
N ILE A 101 11.13 2.94 3.65
CA ILE A 101 10.38 1.81 4.20
C ILE A 101 11.32 1.00 5.11
N SER A 102 10.91 0.83 6.37
CA SER A 102 11.67 0.05 7.35
C SER A 102 10.99 -1.29 7.61
N LEU A 103 11.66 -2.38 7.20
CA LEU A 103 11.21 -3.76 7.39
C LEU A 103 12.35 -4.57 7.99
N PRO A 104 12.42 -4.69 9.33
CA PRO A 104 13.49 -5.42 9.99
C PRO A 104 13.61 -6.86 9.48
N GLY A 105 14.82 -7.28 9.11
CA GLY A 105 15.10 -8.63 8.62
C GLY A 105 14.86 -8.85 7.13
N TYR A 106 14.35 -7.85 6.41
CA TYR A 106 14.10 -7.93 4.97
C TYR A 106 15.08 -7.05 4.18
N ARG A 107 15.42 -7.50 2.97
CA ARG A 107 16.21 -6.76 1.99
C ARG A 107 15.38 -6.47 0.75
N LEU A 108 15.49 -5.24 0.25
CA LEU A 108 14.83 -4.82 -0.96
C LEU A 108 15.45 -5.52 -2.17
N ILE A 109 14.62 -6.11 -3.03
CA ILE A 109 15.03 -6.77 -4.28
C ILE A 109 14.71 -5.89 -5.48
N GLU A 110 13.48 -5.40 -5.55
CA GLU A 110 12.94 -4.73 -6.73
C GLU A 110 11.94 -3.66 -6.31
N VAL A 111 11.87 -2.57 -7.09
CA VAL A 111 10.86 -1.53 -6.95
C VAL A 111 10.27 -1.22 -8.31
N GLN A 112 8.95 -1.35 -8.44
CA GLN A 112 8.20 -0.85 -9.58
C GLN A 112 7.42 0.39 -9.17
N ARG A 113 7.58 1.48 -9.93
CA ARG A 113 6.93 2.78 -9.66
C ARG A 113 5.78 3.06 -10.65
N PHE A 114 4.76 3.74 -10.16
CA PHE A 114 3.56 4.20 -10.88
C PHE A 114 3.21 5.61 -10.40
N GLY A 115 3.90 6.62 -10.92
CA GLY A 115 3.80 7.99 -10.37
C GLY A 115 4.28 8.03 -8.93
N GLU A 116 3.42 8.49 -8.00
CA GLU A 116 3.70 8.50 -6.55
C GLU A 116 3.52 7.13 -5.87
N LEU A 117 2.94 6.15 -6.56
CA LEU A 117 2.72 4.81 -6.02
C LEU A 117 3.90 3.90 -6.35
N SER A 118 4.18 2.94 -5.48
CA SER A 118 5.16 1.90 -5.76
C SER A 118 4.73 0.56 -5.17
N VAL A 119 5.25 -0.49 -5.79
CA VAL A 119 5.32 -1.84 -5.23
C VAL A 119 6.78 -2.18 -5.10
N SER A 120 7.19 -2.56 -3.90
CA SER A 120 8.55 -3.00 -3.61
C SER A 120 8.52 -4.46 -3.16
N TRP A 121 9.42 -5.28 -3.71
CA TRP A 121 9.55 -6.69 -3.37
C TRP A 121 10.75 -6.91 -2.46
N TRP A 122 10.56 -7.65 -1.38
CA TRP A 122 11.54 -7.85 -0.32
C TRP A 122 11.71 -9.33 0.03
N ARG A 123 12.88 -9.70 0.54
CA ARG A 123 13.19 -11.06 1.04
C ARG A 123 14.09 -11.02 2.26
#